data_AF-A0A512J391-F1
#
_entry.id   AF-A0A512J391-F1
#
_cell.length_a   1.000
_cell.length_b   1.000
_cell.length_c   1.000
_cell.angle_alpha   90.00
_cell.angle_beta   90.00
_cell.angle_gamma   90.00
#
_symmetry.space_group_name_H-M   'P 1'
#
loop_
_entity.id
_entity.type
_entity.pdbx_description
1 polymer ?
#
loop_
_entity_poly.entity_id
_entity_poly.type
_entity_poly.pdbx_seq_one_letter_code
_entity_poly.pdbx_strand_id
1 'polypeptide(L)'
;MVQRALRFRLPTAARDRFDARSFPLSIHRVASLVEEAGFSGTAYRGQAPAFEAALPNDRSAVHHLLRACIEELHEYPLRLDLAGFAALAGAPVANRRYLAHLGSSLVNAHIAGAPGSLHDPAFWSGVLPALRRIGEPYLLVGDSHSRLYRAVGTGRLRSILPIHALCTAGSAVGLDNPQSRSGYGAHLGRIAAALAEAQPGPALPVFFQFGQVDVEFVATFRRIARAERVFDRAAFAAFADEVATRYTTFLAETFAKFEHRYVLPIFPPSLSDGTWAQGYVNAHVVQLESAEAEEEMTRRVRELEIPTLRERTELHRAFNAGLARRCRERGLRYVEVFDAFLSAEGTVAPRFIANSGGRDHHMDEPPVRPLARAALEMALRPSRLRVRGSTTSVRRPAAAL
;
A
#
# COMPACT_ATOMS: atom_id res chain seq x y z
N MET A 1 -11.02 -16.21 -5.26
CA MET A 1 -11.73 -16.26 -3.96
C MET A 1 -12.69 -17.44 -3.87
N VAL A 2 -13.70 -17.54 -4.75
CA VAL A 2 -14.65 -18.68 -4.82
C VAL A 2 -13.94 -20.03 -4.92
N GLN A 3 -12.96 -20.18 -5.82
CA GLN A 3 -12.21 -21.44 -5.97
C GLN A 3 -11.40 -21.87 -4.73
N ARG A 4 -11.03 -20.94 -3.84
CA ARG A 4 -10.36 -21.26 -2.56
C ARG A 4 -11.38 -21.54 -1.45
N ALA A 5 -12.48 -20.79 -1.42
CA ALA A 5 -13.61 -21.07 -0.55
C ALA A 5 -14.20 -22.46 -0.81
N LEU A 6 -14.17 -22.98 -2.04
CA LEU A 6 -14.61 -24.34 -2.35
C LEU A 6 -13.69 -25.46 -1.81
N ARG A 7 -12.50 -25.16 -1.27
CA ARG A 7 -11.61 -26.14 -0.61
C ARG A 7 -11.93 -26.34 0.88
N PHE A 8 -13.15 -26.01 1.33
CA PHE A 8 -13.59 -25.97 2.73
C PHE A 8 -13.97 -27.34 3.32
N ARG A 9 -13.04 -28.29 3.32
CA ARG A 9 -13.04 -29.34 4.35
C ARG A 9 -11.78 -29.15 5.16
N LEU A 10 -11.91 -28.85 6.44
CA LEU A 10 -10.77 -28.81 7.36
C LEU A 10 -10.37 -30.26 7.64
N PRO A 11 -9.28 -30.79 7.06
CA PRO A 11 -8.73 -32.04 7.58
C PRO A 11 -8.36 -31.82 9.05
N THR A 12 -8.41 -32.87 9.87
CA THR A 12 -8.06 -32.83 11.30
C THR A 12 -6.72 -32.13 11.54
N ALA A 13 -5.72 -32.36 10.67
CA ALA A 13 -4.41 -31.73 10.70
C ALA A 13 -4.43 -30.18 10.57
N ALA A 14 -5.49 -29.59 10.00
CA ALA A 14 -5.65 -28.14 9.96
C ALA A 14 -6.06 -27.59 11.33
N ARG A 15 -6.89 -28.33 12.09
CA ARG A 15 -7.35 -27.93 13.43
C ARG A 15 -6.17 -27.85 14.41
N ASP A 16 -5.30 -28.85 14.41
CA ASP A 16 -4.10 -28.89 15.27
C ASP A 16 -3.18 -27.69 15.03
N ARG A 17 -3.06 -27.23 13.78
CA ARG A 17 -2.30 -26.02 13.44
C ARG A 17 -2.93 -24.75 13.99
N PHE A 18 -4.26 -24.65 14.09
CA PHE A 18 -4.93 -23.46 14.62
C PHE A 18 -4.92 -23.41 16.14
N ASP A 19 -5.11 -24.54 16.80
CA ASP A 19 -5.00 -24.60 18.26
C ASP A 19 -3.56 -24.28 18.69
N ALA A 20 -2.55 -24.78 17.97
CA ALA A 20 -1.15 -24.38 18.19
C ALA A 20 -0.90 -22.86 17.99
N ARG A 21 -1.61 -22.22 17.05
CA ARG A 21 -1.52 -20.77 16.82
C ARG A 21 -2.26 -19.93 17.86
N SER A 22 -3.34 -20.48 18.41
CA SER A 22 -4.23 -19.79 19.34
C SER A 22 -3.79 -19.98 20.80
N PHE A 23 -2.95 -20.99 21.07
CA PHE A 23 -2.43 -21.32 22.39
C PHE A 23 -1.93 -20.09 23.17
N PRO A 24 -2.16 -20.01 24.49
CA PRO A 24 -2.96 -20.92 25.32
C PRO A 24 -4.48 -20.87 25.13
N LEU A 25 -5.01 -19.97 24.31
CA LEU A 25 -6.45 -19.94 24.04
C LEU A 25 -6.86 -21.04 23.07
N SER A 26 -8.08 -21.54 23.23
CA SER A 26 -8.71 -22.37 22.19
C SER A 26 -9.01 -21.52 20.96
N ILE A 27 -9.02 -22.14 19.77
CA ILE A 27 -9.56 -21.48 18.57
C ILE A 27 -10.96 -20.93 18.81
N HIS A 28 -11.74 -21.55 19.70
CA HIS A 28 -13.08 -21.11 19.99
C HIS A 28 -13.14 -19.76 20.68
N ARG A 29 -12.26 -19.53 21.66
CA ARG A 29 -12.17 -18.25 22.36
C ARG A 29 -11.65 -17.15 21.44
N VAL A 30 -10.65 -17.45 20.59
CA VAL A 30 -10.15 -16.48 19.61
C VAL A 30 -11.25 -16.09 18.62
N ALA A 31 -12.04 -17.04 18.14
CA ALA A 31 -13.17 -16.74 17.26
C ALA A 31 -14.21 -15.83 17.94
N SER A 32 -14.54 -16.07 19.21
CA SER A 32 -15.42 -15.17 19.97
C SER A 32 -14.84 -13.77 20.15
N LEU A 33 -13.53 -13.64 20.41
CA LEU A 33 -12.87 -12.33 20.47
C LEU A 33 -12.91 -11.58 19.14
N VAL A 34 -12.91 -12.29 18.01
CA VAL A 34 -13.04 -11.69 16.67
C VAL A 34 -14.46 -11.22 16.40
N GLU A 35 -15.46 -11.99 16.83
CA GLU A 35 -16.87 -11.59 16.79
C GLU A 35 -17.11 -10.37 17.70
N GLU A 36 -16.57 -10.38 18.93
CA GLU A 36 -16.58 -9.26 19.88
C GLU A 36 -15.89 -8.01 19.29
N ALA A 37 -14.85 -8.17 18.47
CA ALA A 37 -14.21 -7.07 17.74
C ALA A 37 -15.03 -6.55 16.53
N GLY A 38 -16.23 -7.09 16.31
CA GLY A 38 -17.20 -6.60 15.34
C GLY A 38 -17.27 -7.38 14.02
N PHE A 39 -16.61 -8.55 13.92
CA PHE A 39 -16.77 -9.42 12.75
C PHE A 39 -18.12 -10.12 12.76
N SER A 40 -18.85 -9.99 11.65
CA SER A 40 -20.13 -10.66 11.43
C SER A 40 -19.98 -11.78 10.40
N GLY A 41 -20.14 -13.03 10.85
CA GLY A 41 -20.15 -14.20 9.97
C GLY A 41 -21.29 -14.12 8.94
N THR A 42 -22.47 -13.67 9.34
CA THR A 42 -23.61 -13.46 8.44
C THR A 42 -23.28 -12.45 7.32
N ALA A 43 -22.78 -11.26 7.69
CA ALA A 43 -22.42 -10.24 6.70
C ALA A 43 -21.29 -10.73 5.77
N TYR A 44 -20.32 -11.46 6.31
CA TYR A 44 -19.24 -12.04 5.52
C TYR A 44 -19.76 -13.02 4.46
N ARG A 45 -20.68 -13.91 4.83
CA ARG A 45 -21.32 -14.89 3.93
C ARG A 45 -22.15 -14.21 2.85
N GLY A 46 -22.87 -13.14 3.21
CA GLY A 46 -23.74 -12.39 2.30
C GLY A 46 -23.02 -11.60 1.20
N GLN A 47 -21.68 -11.53 1.21
CA GLN A 47 -20.91 -10.82 0.17
C GLN A 47 -21.01 -11.45 -1.21
N ALA A 48 -21.22 -12.76 -1.30
CA ALA A 48 -21.31 -13.47 -2.56
C ALA A 48 -22.09 -14.79 -2.40
N PRO A 49 -22.91 -15.19 -3.38
CA PRO A 49 -23.62 -16.48 -3.35
C PRO A 49 -22.68 -17.67 -3.14
N ALA A 50 -21.45 -17.60 -3.67
CA ALA A 50 -20.44 -18.62 -3.48
C ALA A 50 -19.96 -18.77 -2.03
N PHE A 51 -19.94 -17.68 -1.24
CA PHE A 51 -19.60 -17.75 0.18
C PHE A 51 -20.75 -18.32 0.99
N GLU A 52 -21.97 -17.92 0.69
CA GLU A 52 -23.16 -18.50 1.32
C GLU A 52 -23.22 -20.02 1.12
N ALA A 53 -22.92 -20.49 -0.10
CA ALA A 53 -22.86 -21.91 -0.44
C ALA A 53 -21.67 -22.66 0.21
N ALA A 54 -20.49 -22.03 0.28
CA ALA A 54 -19.28 -22.67 0.79
C ALA A 54 -19.16 -22.63 2.33
N LEU A 55 -19.85 -21.71 2.99
CA LEU A 55 -19.76 -21.47 4.43
C LEU A 55 -21.15 -21.69 5.05
N PRO A 56 -21.45 -22.87 5.60
CA PRO A 56 -22.82 -23.24 5.97
C PRO A 56 -23.38 -22.46 7.16
N ASN A 57 -22.53 -21.80 7.95
CA ASN A 57 -22.93 -21.00 9.10
C ASN A 57 -21.87 -19.93 9.43
N ASP A 58 -22.24 -19.00 10.30
CA ASP A 58 -21.39 -17.88 10.75
C ASP A 58 -20.08 -18.37 11.36
N ARG A 59 -20.12 -19.51 12.07
CA ARG A 59 -18.93 -20.09 12.66
C ARG A 59 -17.90 -20.52 11.62
N SER A 60 -18.36 -21.12 10.52
CA SER A 60 -17.52 -21.50 9.39
C SER A 60 -16.91 -20.27 8.71
N ALA A 61 -17.65 -19.16 8.67
CA ALA A 61 -17.14 -17.88 8.15
C ALA A 61 -16.03 -17.30 9.03
N VAL A 62 -16.18 -17.33 10.36
CA VAL A 62 -15.11 -16.91 11.28
C VAL A 62 -13.88 -17.80 11.09
N HIS A 63 -14.04 -19.12 11.00
CA HIS A 63 -12.92 -20.03 10.75
C HIS A 63 -12.25 -19.80 9.39
N HIS A 64 -13.01 -19.49 8.35
CA HIS A 64 -12.46 -19.08 7.06
C HIS A 64 -11.62 -17.82 7.20
N LEU A 65 -12.11 -16.80 7.92
CA LEU A 65 -11.36 -15.59 8.19
C LEU A 65 -10.05 -15.88 8.93
N LEU A 66 -10.09 -16.62 10.03
CA LEU A 66 -8.90 -16.94 10.84
C LEU A 66 -7.82 -17.67 10.02
N ARG A 67 -8.23 -18.46 9.02
CA ARG A 67 -7.31 -19.07 8.05
C ARG A 67 -6.77 -18.05 7.07
N ALA A 68 -7.66 -17.26 6.48
CA ALA A 68 -7.36 -16.36 5.37
C ALA A 68 -6.46 -15.19 5.80
N CYS A 69 -6.65 -14.62 6.99
CA CYS A 69 -5.88 -13.47 7.52
C CYS A 69 -4.36 -13.69 7.56
N ILE A 70 -3.89 -14.93 7.52
CA ILE A 70 -2.46 -15.28 7.51
C ILE A 70 -1.88 -15.25 6.09
N GLU A 71 -2.71 -15.61 5.12
CA GLU A 71 -2.30 -15.82 3.73
C GLU A 71 -2.55 -14.55 2.89
N GLU A 72 -3.64 -13.84 3.15
CA GLU A 72 -4.12 -12.73 2.34
C GLU A 72 -4.84 -11.67 3.20
N LEU A 73 -4.59 -10.41 2.89
CA LEU A 73 -5.35 -9.30 3.46
C LEU A 73 -6.58 -9.09 2.57
N HIS A 74 -7.71 -9.60 3.01
CA HIS A 74 -8.97 -9.48 2.29
C HIS A 74 -9.70 -8.20 2.69
N GLU A 75 -10.47 -7.66 1.76
CA GLU A 75 -11.55 -6.74 2.07
C GLU A 75 -12.77 -7.57 2.44
N TYR A 76 -13.42 -7.22 3.54
CA TYR A 76 -14.64 -7.85 4.02
C TYR A 76 -15.41 -6.88 4.90
N PRO A 77 -16.75 -6.98 4.97
CA PRO A 77 -17.56 -6.10 5.79
C PRO A 77 -17.19 -6.33 7.25
N LEU A 78 -16.70 -5.26 7.87
CA LEU A 78 -16.37 -5.21 9.28
C LEU A 78 -16.67 -3.80 9.77
N ARG A 79 -17.33 -3.70 10.92
CA ARG A 79 -17.31 -2.48 11.73
C ARG A 79 -16.61 -2.82 13.03
N LEU A 80 -15.44 -2.22 13.25
CA LEU A 80 -14.59 -2.52 14.38
C LEU A 80 -15.25 -2.01 15.67
N ASP A 81 -15.48 -2.93 16.60
CA ASP A 81 -15.74 -2.57 17.98
C ASP A 81 -14.40 -2.34 18.69
N LEU A 82 -14.16 -1.12 19.16
CA LEU A 82 -12.86 -0.75 19.73
C LEU A 82 -12.57 -1.47 21.06
N ALA A 83 -13.59 -1.78 21.85
CA ALA A 83 -13.42 -2.48 23.13
C ALA A 83 -13.12 -3.97 22.90
N GLY A 84 -13.88 -4.62 22.02
CA GLY A 84 -13.64 -6.00 21.58
C GLY A 84 -12.28 -6.14 20.89
N PHE A 85 -11.90 -5.18 20.06
CA PHE A 85 -10.57 -5.16 19.44
C PHE A 85 -9.45 -5.02 20.48
N ALA A 86 -9.62 -4.15 21.48
CA ALA A 86 -8.67 -4.01 22.58
C ALA A 86 -8.55 -5.29 23.41
N ALA A 87 -9.66 -6.01 23.63
CA ALA A 87 -9.68 -7.31 24.30
C ALA A 87 -8.94 -8.38 23.48
N LEU A 88 -9.19 -8.45 22.17
CA LEU A 88 -8.47 -9.34 21.25
C LEU A 88 -6.96 -9.05 21.26
N ALA A 89 -6.55 -7.79 21.16
CA ALA A 89 -5.13 -7.41 21.17
C ALA A 89 -4.43 -7.69 22.51
N GLY A 90 -5.19 -7.69 23.61
CA GLY A 90 -4.74 -8.07 24.95
C GLY A 90 -4.76 -9.57 25.23
N ALA A 91 -5.31 -10.38 24.33
CA ALA A 91 -5.44 -11.81 24.53
C ALA A 91 -4.08 -12.50 24.70
N PRO A 92 -3.95 -13.46 25.63
CA PRO A 92 -2.73 -14.22 25.84
C PRO A 92 -2.58 -15.27 24.75
N VAL A 93 -2.30 -14.84 23.52
CA VAL A 93 -1.97 -15.73 22.38
C VAL A 93 -0.45 -15.72 22.22
N ALA A 94 0.17 -16.90 22.35
CA ALA A 94 1.61 -17.10 22.26
C ALA A 94 2.15 -16.76 20.87
N ASN A 95 1.39 -17.08 19.82
CA ASN A 95 1.74 -16.70 18.46
C ASN A 95 1.41 -15.22 18.20
N ARG A 96 2.30 -14.32 18.64
CA ARG A 96 2.15 -12.86 18.45
C ARG A 96 2.04 -12.46 16.98
N ARG A 97 2.72 -13.17 16.08
CA ARG A 97 2.62 -12.93 14.64
C ARG A 97 1.21 -13.20 14.12
N TYR A 98 0.59 -14.30 14.53
CA TYR A 98 -0.79 -14.59 14.16
C TYR A 98 -1.74 -13.49 14.63
N LEU A 99 -1.59 -13.04 15.88
CA LEU A 99 -2.40 -11.97 16.43
C LEU A 99 -2.17 -10.62 15.71
N ALA A 100 -0.92 -10.32 15.34
CA ALA A 100 -0.56 -9.16 14.51
C ALA A 100 -1.24 -9.18 13.13
N HIS A 101 -1.21 -10.31 12.43
CA HIS A 101 -1.89 -10.49 11.15
C HIS A 101 -3.40 -10.29 11.28
N LEU A 102 -4.01 -10.92 12.28
CA LEU A 102 -5.43 -10.81 12.54
C LEU A 102 -5.83 -9.36 12.85
N GLY A 103 -5.10 -8.69 13.75
CA GLY A 103 -5.41 -7.32 14.13
C GLY A 103 -5.23 -6.31 13.01
N SER A 104 -4.16 -6.43 12.21
CA SER A 104 -3.97 -5.60 11.02
C SER A 104 -5.07 -5.86 9.97
N SER A 105 -5.47 -7.11 9.75
CA SER A 105 -6.55 -7.45 8.81
C SER A 105 -7.87 -6.82 9.22
N LEU A 106 -8.24 -6.92 10.51
CA LEU A 106 -9.48 -6.32 11.03
C LEU A 106 -9.47 -4.79 10.86
N VAL A 107 -8.41 -4.11 11.30
CA VAL A 107 -8.33 -2.64 11.16
C VAL A 107 -8.44 -2.20 9.70
N ASN A 108 -7.75 -2.86 8.78
CA ASN A 108 -7.81 -2.49 7.36
C ASN A 108 -9.16 -2.84 6.72
N ALA A 109 -9.82 -3.92 7.13
CA ALA A 109 -11.17 -4.24 6.67
C ALA A 109 -12.19 -3.20 7.13
N HIS A 110 -12.10 -2.74 8.38
CA HIS A 110 -12.90 -1.61 8.88
C HIS A 110 -12.67 -0.34 8.08
N ILE A 111 -11.41 0.04 7.84
CA ILE A 111 -11.07 1.23 7.06
C ILE A 111 -11.60 1.14 5.63
N ALA A 112 -11.52 -0.03 5.00
CA ALA A 112 -12.07 -0.24 3.65
C ALA A 112 -13.60 -0.05 3.62
N GLY A 113 -14.32 -0.53 4.64
CA GLY A 113 -15.78 -0.36 4.76
C GLY A 113 -16.23 1.00 5.30
N ALA A 114 -15.38 1.71 6.03
CA ALA A 114 -15.66 2.97 6.70
C ALA A 114 -14.44 3.93 6.65
N PRO A 115 -14.03 4.40 5.46
CA PRO A 115 -12.82 5.21 5.31
C PRO A 115 -12.86 6.54 6.08
N GLY A 116 -14.07 7.05 6.37
CA GLY A 116 -14.27 8.23 7.21
C GLY A 116 -13.80 8.06 8.66
N SER A 117 -13.64 6.83 9.16
CA SER A 117 -13.10 6.60 10.51
C SER A 117 -11.65 7.07 10.66
N LEU A 118 -10.90 7.22 9.57
CA LEU A 118 -9.55 7.81 9.63
C LEU A 118 -9.58 9.31 9.98
N HIS A 119 -10.75 9.97 9.89
CA HIS A 119 -10.94 11.37 10.28
C HIS A 119 -11.38 11.52 11.73
N ASP A 120 -11.58 10.41 12.46
CA ASP A 120 -12.06 10.40 13.84
C ASP A 120 -10.90 10.22 14.83
N PRO A 121 -10.60 11.21 15.70
CA PRO A 121 -9.60 11.07 16.76
C PRO A 121 -9.88 9.91 17.73
N ALA A 122 -11.15 9.56 17.98
CA ALA A 122 -11.52 8.48 18.89
C ALA A 122 -11.13 7.11 18.32
N PHE A 123 -11.29 6.91 17.00
CA PHE A 123 -10.79 5.73 16.30
C PHE A 123 -9.28 5.54 16.52
N TRP A 124 -8.49 6.58 16.29
CA TRP A 124 -7.03 6.52 16.49
C TRP A 124 -6.65 6.26 17.95
N SER A 125 -7.34 6.92 18.88
CA SER A 125 -7.13 6.76 20.32
C SER A 125 -7.41 5.35 20.82
N GLY A 126 -8.40 4.66 20.24
CA GLY A 126 -8.71 3.26 20.55
C GLY A 126 -7.79 2.26 19.83
N VAL A 127 -7.56 2.44 18.53
CA VAL A 127 -6.87 1.46 17.68
C VAL A 127 -5.36 1.41 17.94
N LEU A 128 -4.70 2.56 18.08
CA LEU A 128 -3.23 2.59 18.16
C LEU A 128 -2.67 1.91 19.41
N PRO A 129 -3.22 2.13 20.63
CA PRO A 129 -2.79 1.38 21.81
C PRO A 129 -2.97 -0.13 21.66
N ALA A 130 -4.10 -0.58 21.08
CA ALA A 130 -4.36 -1.99 20.83
C ALA A 130 -3.35 -2.60 19.84
N LEU A 131 -3.11 -1.95 18.69
CA LEU A 131 -2.10 -2.39 17.73
C LEU A 131 -0.69 -2.44 18.34
N ARG A 132 -0.33 -1.46 19.18
CA ARG A 132 0.96 -1.42 19.87
C ARG A 132 1.16 -2.56 20.87
N ARG A 133 0.12 -3.23 21.33
CA ARG A 133 0.27 -4.46 22.14
C ARG A 133 0.80 -5.59 21.28
N ILE A 134 0.35 -5.69 20.03
CA ILE A 134 0.58 -6.85 19.16
C ILE A 134 1.67 -6.62 18.10
N GLY A 135 2.15 -5.38 17.92
CA GLY A 135 3.25 -5.05 17.02
C GLY A 135 3.58 -3.56 16.98
N GLU A 136 4.18 -3.12 15.88
CA GLU A 136 4.58 -1.75 15.60
C GLU A 136 3.74 -1.20 14.45
N PRO A 137 2.68 -0.43 14.74
CA PRO A 137 1.85 0.13 13.69
C PRO A 137 2.60 1.20 12.88
N TYR A 138 2.26 1.31 11.60
CA TYR A 138 2.62 2.43 10.73
C TYR A 138 1.42 2.78 9.85
N LEU A 139 1.30 4.06 9.51
CA LEU A 139 0.35 4.53 8.52
C LEU A 139 0.99 4.41 7.13
N LEU A 140 0.28 3.78 6.20
CA LEU A 140 0.64 3.69 4.80
C LEU A 140 -0.41 4.45 3.99
N VAL A 141 0.01 5.49 3.30
CA VAL A 141 -0.84 6.35 2.48
C VAL A 141 -0.39 6.26 1.03
N GLY A 142 -1.30 6.03 0.11
CA GLY A 142 -0.92 5.98 -1.30
C GLY A 142 -2.05 5.54 -2.20
N ASP A 143 -1.75 5.50 -3.49
CA ASP A 143 -2.65 4.97 -4.51
C ASP A 143 -2.71 3.42 -4.48
N SER A 144 -3.27 2.82 -5.52
CA SER A 144 -3.39 1.36 -5.61
C SER A 144 -2.05 0.63 -5.61
N HIS A 145 -0.95 1.25 -6.04
CA HIS A 145 0.39 0.65 -5.99
C HIS A 145 0.85 0.44 -4.55
N SER A 146 0.40 1.27 -3.61
CA SER A 146 0.78 1.16 -2.21
C SER A 146 0.25 -0.12 -1.55
N ARG A 147 -0.71 -0.82 -2.15
CA ARG A 147 -1.16 -2.16 -1.72
C ARG A 147 0.00 -3.15 -1.60
N LEU A 148 1.04 -2.99 -2.41
CA LEU A 148 2.25 -3.83 -2.41
C LEU A 148 3.06 -3.74 -1.10
N TYR A 149 2.86 -2.67 -0.32
CA TYR A 149 3.47 -2.42 0.97
C TYR A 149 2.59 -2.78 2.17
N ARG A 150 1.37 -3.28 1.95
CA ARG A 150 0.39 -3.59 3.01
C ARG A 150 0.69 -4.90 3.76
N ALA A 151 1.86 -5.51 3.62
CA ALA A 151 2.15 -6.80 4.26
C ALA A 151 2.60 -6.65 5.71
N VAL A 152 2.02 -7.45 6.61
CA VAL A 152 2.48 -7.58 8.00
C VAL A 152 3.90 -8.15 8.03
N GLY A 153 4.80 -7.43 8.71
CA GLY A 153 6.20 -7.79 8.85
C GLY A 153 6.47 -8.84 9.92
N THR A 154 7.62 -9.50 9.78
CA THR A 154 8.12 -10.52 10.71
C THR A 154 9.39 -10.05 11.36
N GLY A 155 9.46 -8.76 11.71
CA GLY A 155 10.60 -8.17 12.38
C GLY A 155 11.09 -9.04 13.55
N ARG A 156 12.41 -9.09 13.74
CA ARG A 156 13.06 -9.97 14.74
C ARG A 156 12.53 -9.76 16.16
N LEU A 157 12.07 -8.55 16.48
CA LEU A 157 11.58 -8.19 17.81
C LEU A 157 10.05 -8.05 17.85
N ARG A 158 9.47 -7.35 16.86
CA ARG A 158 8.03 -7.11 16.75
C ARG A 158 7.59 -7.11 15.28
N SER A 159 6.36 -7.53 15.03
CA SER A 159 5.73 -7.41 13.72
C SER A 159 5.41 -5.95 13.41
N ILE A 160 5.69 -5.49 12.19
CA ILE A 160 5.20 -4.19 11.71
C ILE A 160 3.79 -4.35 11.15
N LEU A 161 2.90 -3.40 11.46
CA LEU A 161 1.46 -3.50 11.22
C LEU A 161 0.99 -2.33 10.34
N PRO A 162 0.69 -2.57 9.06
CA PRO A 162 0.16 -1.52 8.19
C PRO A 162 -1.24 -1.12 8.60
N ILE A 163 -1.48 0.19 8.60
CA ILE A 163 -2.79 0.83 8.55
C ILE A 163 -2.84 1.55 7.20
N HIS A 164 -3.65 1.08 6.26
CA HIS A 164 -3.61 1.54 4.87
C HIS A 164 -4.74 2.54 4.58
N ALA A 165 -4.35 3.80 4.39
CA ALA A 165 -5.22 4.83 3.80
C ALA A 165 -5.06 4.80 2.27
N LEU A 166 -5.93 4.05 1.60
CA LEU A 166 -5.92 3.91 0.15
C LEU A 166 -6.61 5.11 -0.52
N CYS A 167 -5.90 5.75 -1.45
CA CYS A 167 -6.36 6.83 -2.29
C CYS A 167 -6.35 6.39 -3.76
N THR A 168 -7.30 5.53 -4.14
CA THR A 168 -7.37 4.93 -5.49
C THR A 168 -7.26 5.99 -6.60
N ALA A 169 -6.37 5.76 -7.57
CA ALA A 169 -6.03 6.73 -8.63
C ALA A 169 -5.61 8.12 -8.13
N GLY A 170 -5.14 8.24 -6.89
CA GLY A 170 -4.59 9.48 -6.36
C GLY A 170 -3.32 9.89 -7.10
N SER A 171 -3.32 11.09 -7.65
CA SER A 171 -2.15 11.74 -8.24
C SER A 171 -1.47 12.64 -7.22
N ALA A 172 -0.14 12.74 -7.30
CA ALA A 172 0.64 13.57 -6.41
C ALA A 172 0.40 15.07 -6.66
N VAL A 173 0.24 15.48 -7.94
CA VAL A 173 -0.16 16.85 -8.30
C VAL A 173 -1.61 17.17 -7.93
N GLY A 174 -2.42 16.15 -7.65
CA GLY A 174 -3.79 16.30 -7.18
C GLY A 174 -3.89 16.57 -5.67
N LEU A 175 -2.81 16.38 -4.90
CA LEU A 175 -2.84 16.51 -3.44
C LEU A 175 -2.86 17.96 -2.97
N ASP A 176 -2.14 18.86 -3.63
CA ASP A 176 -2.11 20.28 -3.30
C ASP A 176 -3.09 21.11 -4.16
N ASN A 177 -3.79 20.47 -5.11
CA ASN A 177 -4.78 21.15 -5.94
C ASN A 177 -6.16 21.19 -5.26
N PRO A 178 -6.68 22.35 -4.82
CA PRO A 178 -7.99 22.45 -4.20
C PRO A 178 -9.15 22.14 -5.15
N GLN A 179 -8.91 22.17 -6.47
CA GLN A 179 -9.89 21.82 -7.51
C GLN A 179 -9.80 20.34 -7.92
N SER A 180 -8.94 19.55 -7.28
CA SER A 180 -8.80 18.12 -7.58
C SER A 180 -10.11 17.37 -7.33
N ARG A 181 -10.61 16.66 -8.35
CA ARG A 181 -11.86 15.89 -8.28
C ARG A 181 -11.82 14.74 -7.27
N SER A 182 -10.64 14.23 -6.95
CA SER A 182 -10.47 13.17 -5.95
C SER A 182 -10.60 13.69 -4.50
N GLY A 183 -10.33 14.98 -4.27
CA GLY A 183 -10.33 15.59 -2.94
C GLY A 183 -9.31 15.00 -1.95
N TYR A 184 -8.32 14.23 -2.43
CA TYR A 184 -7.40 13.51 -1.55
C TYR A 184 -6.52 14.42 -0.71
N GLY A 185 -6.16 15.61 -1.18
CA GLY A 185 -5.48 16.63 -0.38
C GLY A 185 -6.20 16.94 0.93
N ALA A 186 -7.46 17.35 0.83
CA ALA A 186 -8.30 17.65 1.98
C ALA A 186 -8.57 16.42 2.85
N HIS A 187 -8.76 15.25 2.24
CA HIS A 187 -8.91 13.98 2.95
C HIS A 187 -7.69 13.67 3.82
N LEU A 188 -6.47 13.78 3.28
CA LEU A 188 -5.23 13.53 4.01
C LEU A 188 -4.97 14.58 5.10
N GLY A 189 -5.34 15.84 4.85
CA GLY A 189 -5.30 16.89 5.87
C GLY A 189 -6.17 16.55 7.09
N ARG A 190 -7.37 16.00 6.89
CA ARG A 190 -8.24 15.54 7.99
C ARG A 190 -7.65 14.35 8.75
N ILE A 191 -7.02 13.41 8.04
CA ILE A 191 -6.31 12.29 8.69
C ILE A 191 -5.17 12.80 9.57
N ALA A 192 -4.34 13.71 9.03
CA ALA A 192 -3.22 14.29 9.77
C ALA A 192 -3.70 15.03 11.04
N ALA A 193 -4.79 15.79 10.93
CA ALA A 193 -5.41 16.49 12.06
C ALA A 193 -5.93 15.50 13.13
N ALA A 194 -6.70 14.49 12.74
CA ALA A 194 -7.27 13.50 13.65
C ALA A 194 -6.18 12.70 14.40
N LEU A 195 -5.12 12.31 13.70
CA LEU A 195 -3.96 11.65 14.30
C LEU A 195 -3.20 12.55 15.28
N ALA A 196 -3.05 13.83 14.96
CA ALA A 196 -2.38 14.79 15.85
C ALA A 196 -3.20 15.04 17.13
N GLU A 197 -4.53 15.06 17.02
CA GLU A 197 -5.44 15.23 18.16
C GLU A 197 -5.46 14.00 19.09
N ALA A 198 -5.42 12.79 18.52
CA ALA A 198 -5.45 11.54 19.30
C ALA A 198 -4.22 11.31 20.21
N GLN A 199 -3.21 12.20 20.18
CA GLN A 199 -1.95 12.15 20.95
C GLN A 199 -1.39 10.74 21.17
N PRO A 200 -1.05 10.00 20.10
CA PRO A 200 -0.87 8.57 20.23
C PRO A 200 0.55 8.26 20.68
N GLY A 201 0.87 8.29 21.97
CA GLY A 201 2.09 7.68 22.55
C GLY A 201 3.37 7.85 21.70
N PRO A 202 4.19 6.81 21.45
CA PRO A 202 5.35 6.90 20.56
C PRO A 202 4.96 7.33 19.14
N ALA A 203 5.75 8.19 18.50
CA ALA A 203 5.47 8.71 17.15
C ALA A 203 5.13 7.59 16.14
N LEU A 204 3.99 7.71 15.47
CA LEU A 204 3.54 6.77 14.43
C LEU A 204 4.33 7.04 13.12
N PRO A 205 5.09 6.07 12.59
CA PRO A 205 5.70 6.20 11.28
C PRO A 205 4.64 6.32 10.18
N VAL A 206 4.87 7.22 9.21
CA VAL A 206 3.98 7.42 8.07
C VAL A 206 4.76 7.23 6.78
N PHE A 207 4.28 6.34 5.91
CA PHE A 207 4.82 6.08 4.58
C PHE A 207 3.87 6.60 3.52
N PHE A 208 4.40 7.26 2.50
CA PHE A 208 3.65 7.81 1.39
C PHE A 208 4.12 7.21 0.07
N GLN A 209 3.19 6.84 -0.81
CA GLN A 209 3.49 6.45 -2.19
C GLN A 209 2.48 7.07 -3.16
N PHE A 210 2.93 8.09 -3.89
CA PHE A 210 2.22 8.72 -4.99
C PHE A 210 3.21 9.05 -6.12
N GLY A 211 2.71 9.38 -7.30
CA GLY A 211 3.52 9.79 -8.44
C GLY A 211 3.45 8.86 -9.64
N GLN A 212 3.11 7.57 -9.44
CA GLN A 212 3.09 6.61 -10.55
C GLN A 212 1.96 6.94 -11.52
N VAL A 213 0.77 7.26 -10.98
CA VAL A 213 -0.36 7.76 -11.77
C VAL A 213 0.02 9.02 -12.56
N ASP A 214 0.79 9.92 -11.93
CA ASP A 214 1.23 11.17 -12.56
C ASP A 214 2.12 10.90 -13.78
N VAL A 215 3.18 10.08 -13.60
CA VAL A 215 4.17 9.85 -14.64
C VAL A 215 3.69 8.93 -15.76
N GLU A 216 2.77 7.98 -15.49
CA GLU A 216 2.27 7.07 -16.51
C GLU A 216 1.03 7.62 -17.24
N PHE A 217 0.08 8.19 -16.50
CA PHE A 217 -1.23 8.54 -17.05
C PHE A 217 -1.45 10.04 -17.16
N VAL A 218 -1.22 10.82 -16.09
CA VAL A 218 -1.50 12.27 -16.12
C VAL A 218 -0.62 12.99 -17.15
N ALA A 219 0.66 12.64 -17.25
CA ALA A 219 1.56 13.17 -18.28
C ALA A 219 0.99 12.91 -19.69
N THR A 220 0.53 11.69 -19.94
CA THR A 220 -0.07 11.26 -21.21
C THR A 220 -1.36 12.02 -21.51
N PHE A 221 -2.26 12.15 -20.53
CA PHE A 221 -3.52 12.86 -20.71
C PHE A 221 -3.33 14.37 -20.90
N ARG A 222 -2.32 14.97 -20.27
CA ARG A 222 -1.94 16.37 -20.54
C ARG A 222 -1.45 16.57 -21.96
N ARG A 223 -0.64 15.64 -22.49
CA ARG A 223 -0.20 15.67 -23.90
C ARG A 223 -1.40 15.57 -24.85
N ILE A 224 -2.32 14.65 -24.57
CA ILE A 224 -3.59 14.51 -25.31
C ILE A 224 -4.36 15.83 -25.30
N ALA A 225 -4.57 16.45 -24.14
CA ALA A 225 -5.28 17.72 -24.03
C ALA A 225 -4.61 18.86 -24.84
N ARG A 226 -3.29 18.79 -25.05
CA ARG A 226 -2.50 19.75 -25.85
C ARG A 226 -2.31 19.34 -27.31
N ALA A 227 -2.89 18.21 -27.73
CA ALA A 227 -2.69 17.60 -29.05
C ALA A 227 -1.21 17.27 -29.39
N GLU A 228 -0.40 16.98 -28.37
CA GLU A 228 1.03 16.65 -28.50
C GLU A 228 1.23 15.14 -28.75
N ARG A 229 1.40 14.73 -30.01
CA ARG A 229 1.59 13.31 -30.38
C ARG A 229 3.00 12.79 -30.13
N VAL A 230 4.02 13.60 -30.38
CA VAL A 230 5.45 13.23 -30.20
C VAL A 230 5.82 13.27 -28.73
N PHE A 231 6.71 12.38 -28.29
CA PHE A 231 7.20 12.39 -26.90
C PHE A 231 8.36 13.37 -26.74
N ASP A 232 8.17 14.40 -25.92
CA ASP A 232 9.23 15.33 -25.53
C ASP A 232 9.78 14.95 -24.14
N ARG A 233 11.02 14.45 -24.13
CA ARG A 233 11.71 14.05 -22.91
C ARG A 233 12.01 15.23 -21.98
N ALA A 234 12.29 16.43 -22.51
CA ALA A 234 12.56 17.60 -21.70
C ALA A 234 11.29 18.13 -21.03
N ALA A 235 10.18 18.19 -21.78
CA ALA A 235 8.88 18.54 -21.23
C ALA A 235 8.43 17.54 -20.15
N PHE A 236 8.63 16.24 -20.38
CA PHE A 236 8.36 15.21 -19.38
C PHE A 236 9.23 15.39 -18.12
N ALA A 237 10.52 15.65 -18.27
CA ALA A 237 11.42 15.87 -17.13
C ALA A 237 11.00 17.09 -16.29
N ALA A 238 10.57 18.18 -16.93
CA ALA A 238 10.04 19.36 -16.25
C ALA A 238 8.74 19.04 -15.47
N PHE A 239 7.82 18.30 -16.09
CA PHE A 239 6.61 17.83 -15.42
C PHE A 239 6.93 16.92 -14.23
N ALA A 240 7.85 15.97 -14.38
CA ALA A 240 8.29 15.07 -13.32
C ALA A 240 8.89 15.83 -12.12
N ASP A 241 9.68 16.88 -12.35
CA ASP A 241 10.22 17.72 -11.28
C ASP A 241 9.13 18.56 -10.60
N GLU A 242 8.14 19.07 -11.35
CA GLU A 242 6.95 19.74 -10.79
C GLU A 242 6.20 18.80 -9.84
N VAL A 243 5.90 17.57 -10.31
CA VAL A 243 5.20 16.53 -9.53
C VAL A 243 5.96 16.25 -8.22
N ALA A 244 7.26 15.97 -8.29
CA ALA A 244 8.07 15.67 -7.11
C ALA A 244 8.14 16.87 -6.13
N THR A 245 8.22 18.09 -6.65
CA THR A 245 8.26 19.32 -5.84
C THR A 245 6.94 19.55 -5.11
N ARG A 246 5.82 19.49 -5.82
CA ARG A 246 4.47 19.65 -5.24
C ARG A 246 4.18 18.59 -4.19
N TYR A 247 4.47 17.33 -4.53
CA TYR A 247 4.29 16.21 -3.63
C TYR A 247 5.06 16.37 -2.31
N THR A 248 6.37 16.64 -2.39
CA THR A 248 7.20 16.76 -1.18
C THR A 248 6.87 18.02 -0.37
N THR A 249 6.43 19.10 -1.03
CA THR A 249 5.92 20.30 -0.35
C THR A 249 4.67 19.98 0.46
N PHE A 250 3.67 19.37 -0.18
CA PHE A 250 2.44 18.96 0.46
C PHE A 250 2.68 18.07 1.69
N LEU A 251 3.57 17.08 1.58
CA LEU A 251 3.91 16.19 2.70
C LEU A 251 4.64 16.92 3.82
N ALA A 252 5.57 17.82 3.49
CA ALA A 252 6.33 18.57 4.47
C ALA A 252 5.44 19.47 5.33
N GLU A 253 4.42 20.08 4.72
CA GLU A 253 3.46 20.98 5.35
C GLU A 253 2.36 20.21 6.09
N THR A 254 1.62 19.35 5.39
CA THR A 254 0.44 18.66 5.93
C THR A 254 0.80 17.72 7.07
N PHE A 255 1.96 17.07 6.99
CA PHE A 255 2.44 16.13 8.00
C PHE A 255 3.60 16.70 8.83
N ALA A 256 3.77 18.03 8.91
CA ALA A 256 4.88 18.66 9.63
C ALA A 256 5.07 18.17 11.09
N LYS A 257 3.98 17.81 11.77
CA LYS A 257 3.98 17.31 13.16
C LYS A 257 4.51 15.88 13.32
N PHE A 258 4.71 15.14 12.23
CA PHE A 258 5.14 13.75 12.26
C PHE A 258 6.66 13.66 12.08
N GLU A 259 7.36 13.14 13.10
CA GLU A 259 8.83 13.00 13.06
C GLU A 259 9.29 12.01 11.99
N HIS A 260 8.52 10.93 11.79
CA HIS A 260 8.89 9.78 10.98
C HIS A 260 8.06 9.73 9.69
N ARG A 261 8.45 10.55 8.73
CA ARG A 261 7.82 10.62 7.40
C ARG A 261 8.72 9.98 6.36
N TYR A 262 8.19 8.98 5.67
CA TYR A 262 8.89 8.21 4.65
C TYR A 262 8.18 8.35 3.31
N VAL A 263 8.94 8.52 2.25
CA VAL A 263 8.46 8.51 0.87
C VAL A 263 9.00 7.26 0.20
N LEU A 264 8.08 6.50 -0.40
CA LEU A 264 8.36 5.29 -1.16
C LEU A 264 8.52 5.65 -2.65
N PRO A 265 9.38 4.95 -3.40
CA PRO A 265 9.51 5.12 -4.84
C PRO A 265 8.21 4.72 -5.55
N ILE A 266 7.99 5.28 -6.74
CA ILE A 266 7.10 4.62 -7.71
C ILE A 266 7.77 3.34 -8.19
N PHE A 267 7.01 2.34 -8.61
CA PHE A 267 7.58 1.08 -9.11
C PHE A 267 8.06 1.21 -10.57
N PRO A 268 8.87 0.25 -11.06
CA PRO A 268 9.11 0.14 -12.49
C PRO A 268 7.79 -0.02 -13.25
N PRO A 269 7.66 0.54 -14.46
CA PRO A 269 6.44 0.38 -15.25
C PRO A 269 6.23 -1.10 -15.59
N SER A 270 4.99 -1.59 -15.47
CA SER A 270 4.65 -2.99 -15.78
C SER A 270 3.94 -3.16 -17.11
N LEU A 271 3.30 -2.12 -17.63
CA LEU A 271 2.61 -2.18 -18.92
C LEU A 271 3.59 -2.47 -20.06
N SER A 272 3.27 -3.46 -20.89
CA SER A 272 4.05 -3.78 -22.08
C SER A 272 3.86 -2.74 -23.19
N ASP A 273 4.81 -2.65 -24.11
CA ASP A 273 4.70 -1.75 -25.26
C ASP A 273 3.53 -2.13 -26.17
N GLY A 274 3.25 -3.44 -26.30
CA GLY A 274 2.08 -3.94 -27.02
C GLY A 274 0.75 -3.51 -26.36
N THR A 275 0.69 -3.47 -25.03
CA THR A 275 -0.50 -3.00 -24.31
C THR A 275 -0.71 -1.50 -24.48
N TRP A 276 0.36 -0.69 -24.46
CA TRP A 276 0.27 0.73 -24.79
C TRP A 276 -0.18 0.97 -26.23
N ALA A 277 0.37 0.22 -27.19
CA ALA A 277 -0.03 0.30 -28.60
C ALA A 277 -1.52 -0.06 -28.82
N GLN A 278 -2.13 -0.85 -27.94
CA GLN A 278 -3.56 -1.15 -27.96
C GLN A 278 -4.43 0.01 -27.43
N GLY A 279 -3.83 1.09 -26.93
CA GLY A 279 -4.54 2.26 -26.41
C GLY A 279 -4.93 2.12 -24.94
N TYR A 280 -4.10 1.45 -24.13
CA TYR A 280 -4.44 1.22 -22.72
C TYR A 280 -4.83 2.51 -21.99
N VAL A 281 -5.97 2.46 -21.33
CA VAL A 281 -6.47 3.51 -20.45
C VAL A 281 -6.91 2.89 -19.12
N ASN A 282 -6.62 3.57 -18.03
CA ASN A 282 -7.24 3.24 -16.75
C ASN A 282 -8.55 4.03 -16.65
N ALA A 283 -9.69 3.36 -16.79
CA ALA A 283 -11.01 3.97 -16.80
C ALA A 283 -11.25 4.91 -15.60
N HIS A 284 -10.77 4.54 -14.40
CA HIS A 284 -10.94 5.36 -13.21
C HIS A 284 -10.09 6.63 -13.26
N VAL A 285 -8.85 6.56 -13.78
CA VAL A 285 -8.02 7.76 -13.98
C VAL A 285 -8.62 8.65 -15.07
N VAL A 286 -9.14 8.07 -16.18
CA VAL A 286 -9.82 8.85 -17.23
C VAL A 286 -11.01 9.61 -16.65
N GLN A 287 -11.83 8.96 -15.84
CA GLN A 287 -12.98 9.62 -15.19
C GLN A 287 -12.58 10.77 -14.28
N LEU A 288 -11.39 10.74 -13.67
CA LEU A 288 -10.89 11.79 -12.78
C LEU A 288 -10.24 12.94 -13.56
N GLU A 289 -9.49 12.62 -14.63
CA GLU A 289 -8.66 13.58 -15.35
C GLU A 289 -9.31 14.14 -16.62
N SER A 290 -10.39 13.52 -17.12
CA SER A 290 -11.09 13.91 -18.34
C SER A 290 -12.62 13.81 -18.21
N ALA A 291 -13.31 14.51 -19.10
CA ALA A 291 -14.75 14.37 -19.32
C ALA A 291 -15.08 13.50 -20.55
N GLU A 292 -14.05 13.06 -21.29
CA GLU A 292 -14.19 12.25 -22.50
C GLU A 292 -14.58 10.80 -22.18
N ALA A 293 -15.22 10.14 -23.14
CA ALA A 293 -15.52 8.71 -23.06
C ALA A 293 -14.24 7.87 -23.17
N GLU A 294 -14.24 6.69 -22.53
CA GLU A 294 -13.09 5.78 -22.50
C GLU A 294 -12.62 5.35 -23.90
N GLU A 295 -13.56 5.10 -24.81
CA GLU A 295 -13.27 4.71 -26.20
C GLU A 295 -12.54 5.82 -26.97
N GLU A 296 -12.94 7.07 -26.75
CA GLU A 296 -12.29 8.23 -27.36
C GLU A 296 -10.86 8.38 -26.83
N MET A 297 -10.69 8.28 -25.51
CA MET A 297 -9.36 8.34 -24.90
C MET A 297 -8.46 7.21 -25.41
N THR A 298 -8.99 5.99 -25.51
CA THR A 298 -8.28 4.83 -26.08
C THR A 298 -7.80 5.12 -27.49
N ARG A 299 -8.65 5.68 -28.35
CA ARG A 299 -8.27 6.09 -29.71
C ARG A 299 -7.13 7.10 -29.69
N ARG A 300 -7.23 8.14 -28.86
CA ARG A 300 -6.21 9.20 -28.77
C ARG A 300 -4.88 8.68 -28.23
N VAL A 301 -4.88 7.76 -27.27
CA VAL A 301 -3.66 7.11 -26.78
C VAL A 301 -2.94 6.34 -27.90
N ARG A 302 -3.67 5.66 -28.79
CA ARG A 302 -3.06 4.93 -29.94
C ARG A 302 -2.35 5.85 -30.93
N GLU A 303 -2.70 7.13 -30.95
CA GLU A 303 -2.07 8.12 -31.83
C GLU A 303 -0.81 8.76 -31.24
N LEU A 304 -0.49 8.46 -29.97
CA LEU A 304 0.69 8.99 -29.30
C LEU A 304 1.93 8.14 -29.58
N GLU A 305 3.06 8.83 -29.68
CA GLU A 305 4.34 8.22 -29.40
C GLU A 305 4.47 7.99 -27.89
N ILE A 306 4.50 6.70 -27.52
CA ILE A 306 4.75 6.25 -26.15
C ILE A 306 6.17 5.70 -26.09
N PRO A 307 7.01 6.15 -25.12
CA PRO A 307 8.34 5.58 -24.95
C PRO A 307 8.28 4.08 -24.67
N THR A 308 9.30 3.36 -25.13
CA THR A 308 9.44 1.91 -24.90
C THR A 308 9.49 1.59 -23.41
N LEU A 309 9.27 0.33 -23.04
CA LEU A 309 9.31 -0.13 -21.65
C LEU A 309 10.65 0.21 -20.98
N ARG A 310 11.74 0.09 -21.73
CA ARG A 310 13.08 0.46 -21.27
C ARG A 310 13.17 1.95 -20.98
N GLU A 311 12.76 2.80 -21.93
CA GLU A 311 12.79 4.24 -21.75
C GLU A 311 11.88 4.69 -20.60
N ARG A 312 10.66 4.14 -20.49
CA ARG A 312 9.77 4.41 -19.34
C ARG A 312 10.40 3.98 -18.02
N THR A 313 11.12 2.87 -17.98
CA THR A 313 11.84 2.43 -16.78
C THR A 313 12.93 3.42 -16.38
N GLU A 314 13.68 3.96 -17.36
CA GLU A 314 14.66 5.01 -17.12
C GLU A 314 14.02 6.32 -16.63
N LEU A 315 12.87 6.69 -17.20
CA LEU A 315 12.10 7.86 -16.78
C LEU A 315 11.60 7.71 -15.33
N HIS A 316 11.10 6.53 -14.95
CA HIS A 316 10.71 6.24 -13.56
C HIS A 316 11.90 6.30 -12.61
N ARG A 317 13.06 5.74 -13.01
CA ARG A 317 14.30 5.84 -12.23
C ARG A 317 14.73 7.31 -12.05
N ALA A 318 14.66 8.12 -13.11
CA ALA A 318 14.99 9.53 -13.06
C ALA A 318 14.04 10.32 -12.14
N PHE A 319 12.73 10.05 -12.22
CA PHE A 319 11.73 10.61 -11.32
C PHE A 319 12.04 10.25 -9.86
N ASN A 320 12.31 8.97 -9.57
CA ASN A 320 12.65 8.50 -8.23
C ASN A 320 13.92 9.16 -7.67
N ALA A 321 14.96 9.34 -8.51
CA ALA A 321 16.17 10.07 -8.12
C ALA A 321 15.88 11.54 -7.79
N GLY A 322 15.03 12.20 -8.60
CA GLY A 322 14.53 13.55 -8.33
C GLY A 322 13.75 13.63 -7.03
N LEU A 323 12.79 12.73 -6.83
CA LEU A 323 11.98 12.63 -5.61
C LEU A 323 12.84 12.41 -4.36
N ALA A 324 13.83 11.53 -4.43
CA ALA A 324 14.77 11.29 -3.33
C ALA A 324 15.58 12.55 -2.98
N ARG A 325 15.99 13.35 -3.98
CA ARG A 325 16.66 14.63 -3.77
C ARG A 325 15.74 15.63 -3.07
N ARG A 326 14.52 15.81 -3.57
CA ARG A 326 13.51 16.71 -2.96
C ARG A 326 13.15 16.28 -1.54
N CYS A 327 13.07 14.97 -1.26
CA CYS A 327 12.87 14.45 0.08
C CYS A 327 13.96 14.92 1.04
N ARG A 328 15.24 14.82 0.65
CA ARG A 328 16.37 15.30 1.47
C ARG A 328 16.28 16.80 1.73
N GLU A 329 15.96 17.59 0.72
CA GLU A 329 15.78 19.05 0.85
C GLU A 329 14.66 19.42 1.84
N ARG A 330 13.64 18.57 1.98
CA ARG A 330 12.47 18.79 2.85
C ARG A 330 12.53 18.04 4.19
N GLY A 331 13.64 17.39 4.51
CA GLY A 331 13.77 16.60 5.74
C GLY A 331 12.86 15.36 5.80
N LEU A 332 12.44 14.85 4.64
CA LEU A 332 11.70 13.59 4.49
C LEU A 332 12.69 12.44 4.28
N ARG A 333 12.33 11.24 4.74
CA ARG A 333 13.15 10.03 4.53
C ARG A 333 12.71 9.34 3.25
N TYR A 334 13.64 8.96 2.39
CA TYR A 334 13.33 8.20 1.17
C TYR A 334 13.73 6.73 1.34
N VAL A 335 12.88 5.80 0.92
CA VAL A 335 13.11 4.35 1.07
C VAL A 335 13.35 3.71 -0.30
N GLU A 336 14.61 3.51 -0.67
CA GLU A 336 14.95 2.92 -1.96
C GLU A 336 14.62 1.42 -2.03
N VAL A 337 13.93 1.01 -3.09
CA VAL A 337 13.61 -0.40 -3.42
C VAL A 337 13.39 -0.64 -4.91
N PHE A 338 13.38 0.41 -5.75
CA PHE A 338 13.05 0.35 -7.18
C PHE A 338 13.93 -0.65 -7.94
N ASP A 339 15.25 -0.55 -7.78
CA ASP A 339 16.19 -1.39 -8.52
C ASP A 339 16.11 -2.87 -8.12
N ALA A 340 15.54 -3.21 -6.96
CA ALA A 340 15.31 -4.60 -6.54
C ALA A 340 14.25 -5.31 -7.41
N PHE A 341 13.48 -4.56 -8.19
CA PHE A 341 12.43 -5.06 -9.06
C PHE A 341 12.83 -5.20 -10.53
N LEU A 342 14.08 -4.83 -10.87
CA LEU A 342 14.56 -4.85 -12.24
C LEU A 342 15.26 -6.17 -12.58
N SER A 343 15.26 -6.51 -13.88
CA SER A 343 16.11 -7.56 -14.44
C SER A 343 17.48 -7.01 -14.84
N ALA A 344 18.35 -7.89 -15.35
CA ALA A 344 19.67 -7.50 -15.87
C ALA A 344 19.58 -6.55 -17.08
N GLU A 345 18.48 -6.61 -17.82
CA GLU A 345 18.20 -5.77 -18.99
C GLU A 345 17.73 -4.35 -18.62
N GLY A 346 17.55 -4.07 -17.31
CA GLY A 346 17.17 -2.76 -16.81
C GLY A 346 15.68 -2.43 -16.91
N THR A 347 14.82 -3.40 -17.18
CA THR A 347 13.34 -3.30 -17.13
C THR A 347 12.78 -4.08 -15.95
N VAL A 348 11.46 -3.99 -15.68
CA VAL A 348 10.81 -4.83 -14.66
C VAL A 348 11.11 -6.32 -14.89
N ALA A 349 11.49 -7.04 -13.83
CA ALA A 349 11.81 -8.46 -13.98
C ALA A 349 10.54 -9.29 -14.25
N PRO A 350 10.57 -10.25 -15.21
CA PRO A 350 9.38 -10.99 -15.64
C PRO A 350 8.59 -11.66 -14.50
N ARG A 351 9.28 -12.12 -13.45
CA ARG A 351 8.65 -12.74 -12.27
C ARG A 351 7.66 -11.83 -11.55
N PHE A 352 7.78 -10.51 -11.71
CA PHE A 352 6.91 -9.54 -11.06
C PHE A 352 5.72 -9.10 -11.93
N ILE A 353 5.60 -9.64 -13.15
CA ILE A 353 4.50 -9.36 -14.08
C ILE A 353 4.02 -10.66 -14.76
N ALA A 354 4.30 -11.81 -14.14
CA ALA A 354 4.02 -13.12 -14.70
C ALA A 354 2.52 -13.39 -14.87
N ASN A 355 1.67 -12.94 -13.94
CA ASN A 355 0.23 -13.15 -14.05
C ASN A 355 -0.41 -12.19 -15.05
N SER A 356 -0.02 -10.91 -15.03
CA SER A 356 -0.57 -9.90 -15.93
C SER A 356 -0.01 -9.98 -17.34
N GLY A 357 1.22 -10.48 -17.52
CA GLY A 357 1.94 -10.47 -18.79
C GLY A 357 2.12 -9.06 -19.36
N GLY A 358 2.20 -8.05 -18.49
CA GLY A 358 2.28 -6.64 -18.87
C GLY A 358 0.98 -6.02 -19.39
N ARG A 359 -0.18 -6.66 -19.14
CA ARG A 359 -1.51 -6.10 -19.43
C ARG A 359 -2.12 -5.29 -18.28
N ASP A 360 -1.42 -5.23 -17.16
CA ASP A 360 -1.82 -4.48 -15.97
C ASP A 360 -0.68 -3.53 -15.59
N HIS A 361 -1.03 -2.32 -15.17
CA HIS A 361 -0.09 -1.30 -14.67
C HIS A 361 0.35 -1.57 -13.23
N HIS A 362 -0.24 -2.57 -12.57
CA HIS A 362 0.26 -3.12 -11.33
C HIS A 362 1.24 -4.26 -11.58
N MET A 363 2.25 -4.33 -10.72
CA MET A 363 3.07 -5.54 -10.57
C MET A 363 2.32 -6.60 -9.75
N ASP A 364 2.67 -7.86 -9.97
CA ASP A 364 2.14 -9.01 -9.25
C ASP A 364 2.46 -8.92 -7.76
N GLU A 365 1.42 -8.91 -6.92
CA GLU A 365 1.62 -8.72 -5.49
C GLU A 365 2.43 -9.83 -4.79
N PRO A 366 2.19 -11.14 -5.04
CA PRO A 366 2.88 -12.20 -4.31
C PRO A 366 4.42 -12.13 -4.38
N PRO A 367 5.06 -11.97 -5.55
CA PRO A 367 6.52 -11.87 -5.64
C PRO A 367 7.07 -10.51 -5.17
N VAL A 368 6.29 -9.43 -5.23
CA VAL A 368 6.74 -8.08 -4.82
C VAL A 368 6.73 -7.88 -3.31
N ARG A 369 5.67 -8.34 -2.64
CA ARG A 369 5.41 -8.09 -1.21
C ARG A 369 6.60 -8.42 -0.29
N PRO A 370 7.35 -9.52 -0.46
CA PRO A 370 8.51 -9.81 0.40
C PRO A 370 9.61 -8.74 0.35
N LEU A 371 9.90 -8.19 -0.84
CA LEU A 371 10.92 -7.15 -1.03
C LEU A 371 10.43 -5.80 -0.50
N ALA A 372 9.20 -5.43 -0.85
CA ALA A 372 8.56 -4.22 -0.35
C ALA A 372 8.53 -4.19 1.19
N ARG A 373 8.12 -5.30 1.81
CA ARG A 373 8.13 -5.47 3.27
C ARG A 373 9.53 -5.37 3.87
N ALA A 374 10.53 -6.00 3.25
CA ALA A 374 11.90 -5.93 3.74
C ALA A 374 12.43 -4.49 3.75
N ALA A 375 12.09 -3.69 2.73
CA ALA A 375 12.44 -2.27 2.67
C ALA A 375 11.79 -1.46 3.80
N LEU A 376 10.50 -1.69 4.11
CA LEU A 376 9.83 -1.05 5.26
C LEU A 376 10.44 -1.46 6.59
N GLU A 377 10.69 -2.75 6.79
CA GLU A 377 11.33 -3.25 8.00
C GLU A 377 12.73 -2.64 8.19
N MET A 378 13.49 -2.43 7.11
CA MET A 378 14.77 -1.73 7.16
C MET A 378 14.62 -0.26 7.53
N ALA A 379 13.62 0.43 6.96
CA ALA A 379 13.36 1.84 7.23
C ALA A 379 12.90 2.10 8.69
N LEU A 380 12.18 1.14 9.28
CA LEU A 380 11.65 1.22 10.65
C LEU A 380 12.66 0.84 11.73
N ARG A 381 13.82 0.26 11.39
CA ARG A 381 14.84 -0.10 12.40
C ARG A 381 15.34 1.16 13.11
N PRO A 382 15.38 1.17 14.46
CA PRO A 382 15.93 2.29 15.21
C PRO A 382 17.36 2.59 14.76
N SER A 383 17.65 3.84 14.41
CA SER A 383 18.99 4.33 14.05
C SER A 383 20.02 4.20 15.19
N ARG A 384 19.63 3.67 16.36
CA ARG A 384 20.48 3.51 17.56
C ARG A 384 21.70 2.60 17.36
N LEU A 385 21.79 1.87 16.25
CA LEU A 385 23.02 1.16 15.84
C LEU A 385 24.00 1.99 14.98
N ARG A 386 23.67 3.24 14.61
CA ARG A 386 24.60 4.15 13.90
C ARG A 386 25.43 5.03 14.83
N VAL A 387 25.28 4.90 16.15
CA VAL A 387 26.15 5.55 17.15
C VAL A 387 27.26 4.58 17.56
N ARG A 388 28.26 4.43 16.69
CA ARG A 388 29.68 4.29 17.05
C ARG A 388 30.49 4.50 15.77
N GLY A 389 31.31 5.55 15.81
CA GLY A 389 32.01 6.12 14.67
C GLY A 389 32.77 5.09 13.85
N SER A 390 32.49 5.10 12.55
CA SER A 390 33.42 4.66 11.53
C SER A 390 33.22 5.55 10.32
N THR A 391 33.86 6.71 10.36
CA THR A 391 34.24 7.45 9.17
C THR A 391 35.34 6.67 8.44
N THR A 392 35.04 5.46 7.94
CA THR A 392 35.88 4.86 6.89
C THR A 392 35.36 5.35 5.56
N SER A 393 36.09 6.33 5.02
CA SER A 393 35.99 6.73 3.62
C SER A 393 36.18 5.46 2.77
N VAL A 394 35.15 5.05 2.04
CA VAL A 394 35.31 4.03 1.00
C VAL A 394 36.11 4.68 -0.12
N ARG A 395 37.43 4.41 -0.16
CA ARG A 395 38.26 4.71 -1.34
C ARG A 395 37.67 3.95 -2.52
N ARG A 396 37.32 4.67 -3.59
CA ARG A 396 37.09 4.07 -4.91
C ARG A 396 38.34 3.29 -5.33
N PRO A 397 38.23 2.05 -5.84
CA PRO A 397 39.35 1.42 -6.51
C PRO A 397 39.66 2.22 -7.77
N ALA A 398 40.94 2.57 -7.93
CA ALA A 398 41.45 3.17 -9.15
C ALA A 398 41.18 2.21 -10.32
N ALA A 399 40.63 2.76 -11.41
CA ALA A 399 40.60 2.06 -12.68
C ALA A 399 42.06 1.85 -13.12
N ALA A 400 42.45 0.59 -13.32
CA ALA A 400 43.66 0.29 -14.04
C ALA A 400 43.41 0.56 -15.53
N LEU A 401 44.33 1.34 -16.12
CA LEU A 401 44.47 1.58 -17.56
C LEU A 401 44.86 0.30 -18.30
#